data_AF-A0A965WTZ3-F1
#
_entry.id   AF-A0A965WTZ3-F1
#
_cell.length_a   1.000
_cell.length_b   1.000
_cell.length_c   1.000
_cell.angle_alpha   90.00
_cell.angle_beta   90.00
_cell.angle_gamma   90.00
#
_symmetry.space_group_name_H-M   'P 1'
#
loop_
_entity.id
_entity.type
_entity.pdbx_description
1 polymer ?
#
loop_
_entity_poly.entity_id
_entity_poly.type
_entity_poly.pdbx_seq_one_letter_code
_entity_poly.pdbx_strand_id
1 'polypeptide(L)' 'IEDDAFAGCDKLVELYIPDSVRSIGFGAFAYCNSLRNVSLPEGVSISGKGVFAKCGLNSGMINRRSSE' A
#
# COMPACT_ATOMS: atom_id res chain seq x y z
N ILE A 1 -2.26 9.17 3.65
CA ILE A 1 -2.68 8.92 2.24
C ILE A 1 -4.19 8.80 2.25
N GLU A 2 -4.85 9.63 1.46
CA GLU A 2 -6.32 9.71 1.40
C GLU A 2 -6.94 8.51 0.67
N ASP A 3 -8.27 8.44 0.72
CA ASP A 3 -9.05 7.39 0.09
C ASP A 3 -8.88 7.42 -1.43
N ASP A 4 -8.74 6.25 -2.05
CA ASP A 4 -8.58 6.03 -3.50
C ASP A 4 -7.47 6.85 -4.20
N ALA A 5 -6.54 7.45 -3.43
CA ALA A 5 -5.54 8.41 -3.93
C ALA A 5 -4.67 7.87 -5.10
N PHE A 6 -4.41 6.57 -5.14
CA PHE A 6 -3.67 5.88 -6.20
C PHE A 6 -4.47 4.71 -6.78
N ALA A 7 -5.79 4.72 -6.65
CA ALA A 7 -6.63 3.66 -7.20
C ALA A 7 -6.48 3.57 -8.73
N GLY A 8 -6.30 2.36 -9.25
CA GLY A 8 -6.12 2.09 -10.68
C GLY A 8 -4.73 2.47 -11.22
N CYS A 9 -3.73 2.69 -10.36
CA CYS A 9 -2.38 3.02 -10.81
C CYS A 9 -1.64 1.77 -11.33
N ASP A 10 -1.97 1.34 -12.54
CA ASP A 10 -1.38 0.14 -13.17
C ASP A 10 0.10 0.27 -13.53
N LYS A 11 0.69 1.47 -13.44
CA LYS A 11 2.13 1.67 -13.60
C LYS A 11 2.91 1.50 -12.30
N LEU A 12 2.22 1.42 -11.15
CA LEU A 12 2.86 1.27 -9.86
C LEU A 12 3.25 -0.19 -9.65
N VAL A 13 4.54 -0.48 -9.81
CA VAL A 13 5.10 -1.85 -9.63
C VAL A 13 5.56 -2.08 -8.20
N GLU A 14 6.14 -1.06 -7.59
CA GLU A 14 6.66 -1.08 -6.23
C GLU A 14 6.14 0.12 -5.45
N LEU A 15 5.82 -0.10 -4.18
CA LEU A 15 5.34 0.92 -3.26
C LEU A 15 6.27 0.99 -2.05
N TYR A 16 6.90 2.14 -1.88
CA TYR A 16 7.65 2.48 -0.68
C TYR A 16 6.87 3.56 0.08
N ILE A 17 6.29 3.21 1.22
CA ILE A 17 5.64 4.18 2.11
C ILE A 17 6.69 4.74 3.06
N PRO A 18 6.95 6.05 3.09
CA PRO A 18 7.90 6.65 4.02
C PRO A 18 7.36 6.69 5.45
N ASP A 19 8.26 6.74 6.43
CA ASP A 19 7.93 6.65 7.86
C ASP A 19 7.11 7.84 8.38
N SER A 20 7.07 8.95 7.62
CA SER A 20 6.21 10.11 7.90
C SER A 20 4.72 9.84 7.66
N VAL A 21 4.38 8.78 6.93
CA VAL A 21 2.99 8.42 6.65
C VAL A 21 2.40 7.66 7.82
N ARG A 22 1.46 8.31 8.51
CA ARG A 22 0.76 7.74 9.67
C ARG A 22 -0.44 6.87 9.29
N SER A 23 -1.12 7.17 8.18
CA SER A 23 -2.35 6.49 7.81
C SER A 23 -2.51 6.30 6.31
N ILE A 24 -3.18 5.20 5.93
CA ILE A 24 -3.60 4.89 4.56
C ILE A 24 -5.12 4.65 4.54
N GLY A 25 -5.80 5.45 3.71
CA GLY A 25 -7.24 5.47 3.54
C GLY A 25 -7.82 4.27 2.80
N PHE A 26 -9.15 4.23 2.70
CA PHE A 26 -9.91 3.20 2.01
C PHE A 26 -9.52 3.15 0.53
N GLY A 27 -9.30 1.94 0.00
CA GLY A 27 -9.03 1.77 -1.44
C GLY A 27 -7.81 2.51 -1.99
N ALA A 28 -6.94 3.06 -1.15
CA ALA A 28 -5.90 4.01 -1.59
C ALA A 28 -4.97 3.48 -2.71
N PHE A 29 -4.79 2.16 -2.82
CA PHE A 29 -4.04 1.50 -3.89
C PHE A 29 -4.88 0.43 -4.59
N ALA A 30 -6.21 0.48 -4.50
CA ALA A 30 -7.08 -0.52 -5.12
C ALA A 30 -6.86 -0.57 -6.64
N TYR A 31 -7.02 -1.74 -7.25
CA TYR A 31 -6.87 -1.96 -8.69
C TYR A 31 -5.47 -1.65 -9.26
N CYS A 32 -4.42 -1.55 -8.45
CA CYS A 32 -3.04 -1.47 -8.95
C CYS A 32 -2.55 -2.87 -9.37
N ASN A 33 -2.89 -3.31 -10.57
CA ASN A 33 -2.65 -4.70 -11.00
C ASN A 33 -1.16 -5.05 -11.12
N SER A 34 -0.33 -4.06 -11.44
CA SER A 34 1.12 -4.26 -11.55
C SER A 34 1.86 -4.21 -10.23
N LEU A 35 1.21 -3.86 -9.12
CA LEU A 35 1.84 -3.71 -7.82
C LEU A 35 2.23 -5.08 -7.26
N ARG A 36 3.55 -5.32 -7.16
CA ARG A 36 4.15 -6.60 -6.77
C ARG A 36 4.95 -6.52 -5.48
N ASN A 37 5.33 -5.33 -5.03
CA ASN A 37 6.11 -5.21 -3.81
C ASN A 37 5.67 -3.98 -3.02
N VAL A 38 5.41 -4.17 -1.74
CA VAL A 38 4.98 -3.11 -0.84
C VAL A 38 5.87 -3.11 0.39
N SER A 39 6.47 -1.97 0.68
CA SER A 39 7.26 -1.73 1.88
C SER A 39 6.57 -0.68 2.75
N LEU A 40 6.02 -1.11 3.86
CA LEU A 40 5.31 -0.29 4.85
C LEU A 40 6.20 -0.05 6.07
N PRO A 41 6.15 1.13 6.72
CA PRO A 41 6.77 1.29 8.02
C PRO A 41 5.92 0.59 9.11
N GLU A 42 6.54 0.16 10.21
CA GLU A 42 5.83 -0.53 11.31
C GLU A 42 4.72 0.33 11.94
N GLY A 43 4.89 1.65 11.97
CA GLY A 43 3.93 2.59 12.55
C GLY A 43 2.76 2.99 11.67
N VAL A 44 2.67 2.53 10.41
CA VAL A 44 1.56 2.96 9.54
C VAL A 44 0.26 2.28 9.93
N SER A 45 -0.78 3.08 10.17
CA SER A 45 -2.13 2.60 10.36
C SER A 45 -2.83 2.38 9.02
N ILE A 46 -3.15 1.13 8.70
CA ILE A 46 -4.02 0.80 7.56
C ILE A 46 -5.46 0.84 8.08
N SER A 47 -6.11 2.00 7.97
CA SER A 47 -7.46 2.21 8.47
C SER A 47 -8.53 1.89 7.41
N GLY A 48 -8.15 1.92 6.13
CA GLY A 48 -9.03 1.58 5.01
C GLY A 48 -9.23 0.07 4.83
N LYS A 49 -10.47 -0.36 4.59
CA LYS A 49 -10.70 -1.69 3.98
C LYS A 49 -10.22 -1.66 2.53
N GLY A 50 -9.72 -2.80 2.03
CA GLY A 50 -9.41 -2.94 0.61
C GLY A 50 -8.31 -2.02 0.08
N VAL A 51 -7.38 -1.54 0.91
CA VAL A 51 -6.27 -0.67 0.48
C VAL A 51 -5.52 -1.24 -0.73
N PHE A 52 -5.31 -2.56 -0.75
CA PHE A 52 -4.69 -3.28 -1.86
C PHE A 52 -5.66 -4.24 -2.56
N ALA A 53 -6.96 -3.89 -2.58
CA ALA A 53 -7.97 -4.70 -3.25
C ALA A 53 -7.66 -4.79 -4.74
N LYS A 54 -7.72 -6.00 -5.31
CA LYS A 54 -7.44 -6.24 -6.74
C LYS A 54 -6.04 -5.77 -7.17
N CYS A 55 -5.06 -5.77 -6.27
CA CYS A 55 -3.65 -5.63 -6.64
C CYS A 55 -3.04 -6.98 -7.04
N GLY A 56 -1.93 -6.93 -7.78
CA GLY A 56 -1.11 -8.11 -8.15
C GLY A 56 -0.28 -8.71 -7.00
N LEU A 57 -0.66 -8.43 -5.75
CA LEU A 57 0.09 -8.86 -4.56
C LEU A 57 -0.21 -10.32 -4.23
N ASN A 58 0.84 -11.10 -4.04
CA ASN A 58 0.80 -12.47 -3.55
C ASN A 58 1.18 -12.50 -2.06
N SER A 59 0.99 -13.67 -1.43
CA SER A 59 1.43 -13.89 -0.05
C SER A 59 2.94 -13.60 0.09
N GLY A 60 3.31 -12.71 1.01
CA GLY A 60 4.71 -12.32 1.26
C GLY A 60 5.20 -11.08 0.50
N MET A 61 4.38 -10.44 -0.34
CA MET A 61 4.76 -9.22 -1.08
C MET A 61 4.59 -7.92 -0.28
N ILE A 62 4.04 -8.00 0.94
CA ILE A 62 3.90 -6.87 1.86
C ILE A 62 4.92 -7.05 2.99
N ASN A 63 5.93 -6.18 3.01
CA ASN A 63 6.97 -6.15 4.01
C ASN A 63 6.74 -4.97 4.96
N ARG A 64 6.78 -5.23 6.27
CA ARG A 64 6.81 -4.17 7.29
C ARG A 64 8.26 -3.94 7.71
N ARG A 65 8.74 -2.71 7.56
CA ARG A 65 10.07 -2.27 8.00
C ARG A 65 9.99 -1.90 9.47
N SER A 66 10.80 -2.55 10.30
CA SER A 66 10.99 -2.13 11.67
C SER A 66 11.79 -0.83 11.71
N SER A 67 11.33 0.11 12.51
CA SER A 67 12.08 1.33 12.83
C SER A 67 13.00 0.99 14.00
N GLU A 68 14.26 0.66 13.70
CA GLU A 68 15.32 0.61 14.71
C GLU A 68 15.57 1.99 15.34
#